data_AF-A0AAV0HYG6-F1
#
_entry.id   AF-A0AAV0HYG6-F1
#
_cell.length_a   1.000
_cell.length_b   1.000
_cell.length_c   1.000
_cell.angle_alpha   90.00
_cell.angle_beta   90.00
_cell.angle_gamma   90.00
#
_symmetry.space_group_name_H-M   'P 1'
#
loop_
_entity.id
_entity.type
_entity.pdbx_description
1 polymer ?
#
loop_
_entity_poly.entity_id
_entity_poly.type
_entity_poly.pdbx_seq_one_letter_code
_entity_poly.pdbx_strand_id
1 'polypeptide(L)'
;DNQVLPIFRKFEIVHFLKTDARLSNNELPENVQKMRCKVYYEGLRFTPHLEKIGKKVVSILRKKGPFLALHLRYEKDMLAFTGCTKELNKQEVDELTSMRYACPWWKEKKINSTQKREEGLCPMTPGEVGLALKALDIDPEIQVYIAAGEIYGKEKRLEGLRAFYPNLVKKETLLPSSDLGEIKDHSNRMAAVDYIVSLASDIFAPSYDGNMAKVVEGHRRYLGYKTTIRLDRKVLVTLIDKYKSGKMRWDEFSDSVKKAHRGLMGGPVERLKIPGKPKEEDYFYLDPEECLPKMYPSSQGKRSDKKKH
;
A
#
# COMPACT_ATOMS: atom_id res chain seq x y z
N ASP A 1 28.24 12.29 17.17
CA ASP A 1 28.57 13.24 16.07
C ASP A 1 29.98 13.12 15.46
N ASN A 2 30.92 12.34 16.04
CA ASN A 2 32.34 12.38 15.64
C ASN A 2 32.81 11.37 14.57
N GLN A 3 31.93 10.60 13.92
CA GLN A 3 32.42 9.51 13.04
C GLN A 3 32.46 9.87 11.54
N VAL A 4 31.50 10.65 11.03
CA VAL A 4 31.39 10.88 9.57
C VAL A 4 32.04 12.20 9.15
N LEU A 5 31.76 13.30 9.86
CA LEU A 5 32.21 14.65 9.48
C LEU A 5 33.75 14.77 9.41
N PRO A 6 34.55 14.20 10.35
CA PRO A 6 36.00 14.23 10.23
C PRO A 6 36.55 13.44 9.03
N ILE A 7 35.93 12.30 8.71
CA ILE A 7 36.30 11.47 7.55
C ILE A 7 36.01 12.24 6.27
N PHE A 8 34.84 12.84 6.16
CA PHE A 8 34.47 13.67 5.02
C PHE A 8 35.44 14.85 4.82
N ARG A 9 35.79 15.56 5.90
CA ARG A 9 36.77 16.66 5.86
C ARG A 9 38.17 16.22 5.44
N LYS A 10 38.55 14.96 5.71
CA LYS A 10 39.88 14.43 5.37
C LYS A 10 39.97 13.94 3.91
N PHE A 11 38.94 13.26 3.43
CA PHE A 11 38.99 12.56 2.14
C PHE A 11 38.20 13.25 1.03
N GLU A 12 37.40 14.27 1.35
CA GLU A 12 36.52 15.06 0.46
C GLU A 12 35.40 14.27 -0.24
N ILE A 13 35.66 13.01 -0.60
CA ILE A 13 34.72 12.06 -1.21
C ILE A 13 34.61 10.84 -0.29
N VAL A 14 33.38 10.49 0.08
CA VAL A 14 33.08 9.33 0.93
C VAL A 14 31.99 8.49 0.27
N HIS A 15 32.24 7.19 0.10
CA HIS A 15 31.26 6.23 -0.41
C HIS A 15 30.65 5.41 0.75
N PHE A 16 29.34 5.52 0.94
CA PHE A 16 28.61 4.77 1.96
C PHE A 16 28.13 3.42 1.40
N LEU A 17 28.66 2.31 1.92
CA LEU A 17 28.35 0.95 1.44
C LEU A 17 26.99 0.39 1.91
N LYS A 18 26.40 0.97 2.96
CA LYS A 18 25.14 0.52 3.57
C LYS A 18 24.16 1.68 3.68
N THR A 19 23.72 2.21 2.55
CA THR A 19 22.77 3.34 2.51
C THR A 19 21.39 2.98 3.05
N ASP A 20 21.11 1.70 3.27
CA ASP A 20 19.93 1.18 3.98
C ASP A 20 20.06 1.29 5.51
N ALA A 21 21.27 1.52 6.05
CA ALA A 21 21.47 1.86 7.44
C ALA A 21 20.94 3.26 7.70
N ARG A 22 19.70 3.33 8.21
CA ARG A 22 19.02 4.59 8.49
C ARG A 22 19.76 5.40 9.54
N LEU A 23 20.07 6.65 9.20
CA LEU A 23 20.35 7.70 10.17
C LEU A 23 19.07 8.06 10.96
N SER A 24 19.16 9.03 11.86
CA SER A 24 18.01 9.62 12.55
C SER A 24 16.91 10.02 11.56
N ASN A 25 15.75 9.36 11.68
CA ASN A 25 14.59 9.59 10.82
C ASN A 25 13.61 10.58 11.45
N ASN A 26 13.50 10.51 12.77
CA ASN A 26 12.78 11.43 13.65
C ASN A 26 13.79 12.34 14.37
N GLU A 27 13.28 13.38 15.05
CA GLU A 27 14.10 14.32 15.86
C GLU A 27 15.09 15.17 15.04
N LEU A 28 14.90 15.25 13.72
CA LEU A 28 15.60 16.22 12.89
C LEU A 28 14.97 17.62 13.06
N PRO A 29 15.75 18.71 12.91
CA PRO A 29 15.22 20.06 12.91
C PRO A 29 14.03 20.23 11.95
N GLU A 30 13.01 20.99 12.36
CA GLU A 30 11.76 21.12 11.59
C GLU A 30 11.99 21.64 10.17
N ASN A 31 12.95 22.56 9.98
CA ASN A 31 13.33 23.05 8.66
C ASN A 31 13.92 21.94 7.76
N VAL A 32 14.66 20.99 8.34
CA VAL A 32 15.19 19.82 7.62
C VAL A 32 14.07 18.87 7.22
N GLN A 33 13.11 18.61 8.11
CA GLN A 33 11.94 17.79 7.77
C GLN A 33 11.10 18.42 6.65
N LYS A 34 10.87 19.74 6.72
CA LYS A 34 10.18 20.48 5.66
C LYS A 34 10.90 20.43 4.31
N MET A 35 12.23 20.51 4.32
CA MET A 35 13.04 20.31 3.11
C MET A 35 12.87 18.89 2.55
N ARG A 36 12.88 17.87 3.41
CA ARG A 36 12.67 16.47 2.98
C ARG A 36 11.34 16.30 2.27
N CYS A 37 10.26 16.93 2.71
CA CYS A 37 8.98 16.84 1.99
C CYS A 37 9.06 17.35 0.56
N LYS A 38 9.67 18.54 0.36
CA LYS A 38 9.87 19.09 -0.98
C LYS A 38 10.69 18.14 -1.86
N VAL A 39 11.74 17.54 -1.30
CA VAL A 39 12.55 16.55 -2.02
C VAL A 39 11.72 15.31 -2.37
N TYR A 40 11.05 14.68 -1.40
CA TYR A 40 10.35 13.40 -1.58
C TYR A 40 9.11 13.51 -2.47
N TYR A 41 8.37 14.61 -2.42
CA TYR A 41 7.07 14.73 -3.09
C TYR A 41 7.03 15.72 -4.26
N GLU A 42 7.97 16.67 -4.34
CA GLU A 42 8.03 17.63 -5.45
C GLU A 42 9.26 17.43 -6.35
N GLY A 43 10.42 17.15 -5.74
CA GLY A 43 11.72 17.06 -6.41
C GLY A 43 11.98 15.71 -7.08
N LEU A 44 11.56 14.60 -6.46
CA LEU A 44 11.65 13.27 -7.05
C LEU A 44 10.54 13.09 -8.09
N ARG A 45 10.89 13.21 -9.37
CA ARG A 45 9.98 13.03 -10.51
C ARG A 45 10.42 11.88 -11.39
N PHE A 46 9.45 11.23 -12.01
CA PHE A 46 9.76 10.26 -13.07
C PHE A 46 10.23 10.98 -14.33
N THR A 47 10.85 10.22 -15.24
CA THR A 47 11.24 10.77 -16.54
C THR A 47 10.00 11.27 -17.29
N PRO A 48 10.13 12.31 -18.14
CA PRO A 48 8.99 12.84 -18.90
C PRO A 48 8.24 11.79 -19.72
N HIS A 49 8.97 10.78 -20.22
CA HIS A 49 8.39 9.65 -20.93
C HIS A 49 7.42 8.83 -20.05
N LEU A 50 7.84 8.44 -18.83
CA LEU A 50 6.99 7.69 -17.90
C LEU A 50 5.80 8.52 -17.43
N GLU A 51 6.00 9.81 -17.18
CA GLU A 51 4.90 10.72 -16.85
C GLU A 51 3.86 10.81 -17.97
N LYS A 52 4.31 10.88 -19.24
CA LYS A 52 3.41 10.93 -20.40
C LYS A 52 2.55 9.66 -20.49
N ILE A 53 3.15 8.48 -20.28
CA ILE A 53 2.41 7.21 -20.26
C ILE A 53 1.40 7.19 -19.11
N GLY A 54 1.83 7.52 -17.88
CA GLY A 54 0.94 7.56 -16.72
C GLY A 54 -0.22 8.54 -16.89
N LYS A 55 0.06 9.77 -17.38
CA LYS A 55 -0.98 10.77 -17.68
C LYS A 55 -1.95 10.29 -18.76
N LYS A 56 -1.49 9.54 -19.76
CA LYS A 56 -2.35 8.92 -20.78
C LYS A 56 -3.31 7.90 -20.17
N VAL A 57 -2.81 7.00 -19.32
CA VAL A 57 -3.66 6.04 -18.59
C VAL A 57 -4.71 6.77 -17.75
N VAL A 58 -4.29 7.76 -16.97
CA VAL A 58 -5.21 8.56 -16.14
C VAL A 58 -6.26 9.27 -16.99
N SER A 59 -5.89 9.84 -18.13
CA SER A 59 -6.85 10.50 -19.04
C SER A 59 -7.93 9.52 -19.53
N ILE A 60 -7.55 8.29 -19.89
CA ILE A 60 -8.49 7.27 -20.34
C ILE A 60 -9.46 6.87 -19.22
N LEU A 61 -8.94 6.64 -18.01
CA LEU A 61 -9.76 6.30 -16.84
C LEU A 61 -10.74 7.44 -16.50
N ARG A 62 -10.24 8.68 -16.45
CA ARG A 62 -11.05 9.86 -16.09
C ARG A 62 -12.18 10.16 -17.08
N LYS A 63 -12.04 9.80 -18.36
CA LYS A 63 -13.14 9.90 -19.33
C LYS A 63 -14.34 9.02 -18.99
N LYS A 64 -14.13 7.95 -18.21
CA LYS A 64 -15.20 7.05 -17.74
C LYS A 64 -15.74 7.42 -16.36
N GLY A 65 -15.11 8.38 -15.67
CA GLY A 65 -15.54 8.88 -14.37
C GLY A 65 -14.51 8.66 -13.25
N PRO A 66 -14.96 8.67 -11.98
CA PRO A 66 -14.15 8.30 -10.84
C PRO A 66 -13.67 6.84 -10.92
N PHE A 67 -12.48 6.56 -10.39
CA PHE A 67 -11.90 5.23 -10.38
C PHE A 67 -11.12 4.93 -9.11
N LEU A 68 -11.09 3.65 -8.75
CA LEU A 68 -10.30 3.10 -7.67
C LEU A 68 -9.00 2.51 -8.24
N ALA A 69 -7.86 2.85 -7.65
CA ALA A 69 -6.61 2.14 -7.89
C ALA A 69 -6.38 1.09 -6.80
N LEU A 70 -6.39 -0.18 -7.20
CA LEU A 70 -6.17 -1.33 -6.32
C LEU A 70 -4.73 -1.81 -6.50
N HIS A 71 -3.89 -1.60 -5.48
CA HIS A 71 -2.55 -2.18 -5.46
C HIS A 71 -2.63 -3.63 -4.97
N LEU A 72 -2.76 -4.55 -5.92
CA LEU A 72 -3.01 -5.97 -5.67
C LEU A 72 -1.69 -6.75 -5.62
N ARG A 73 -1.15 -6.93 -4.41
CA ARG A 73 0.12 -7.65 -4.20
C ARG A 73 -0.07 -9.17 -4.11
N TYR A 74 -0.55 -9.79 -5.18
CA TYR A 74 -0.79 -11.23 -5.29
C TYR A 74 0.12 -11.90 -6.35
N GLU A 75 1.37 -11.44 -6.44
CA GLU A 75 2.37 -11.97 -7.36
C GLU A 75 3.08 -13.21 -6.78
N LYS A 76 3.63 -14.02 -7.68
CA LYS A 76 4.24 -15.33 -7.36
C LYS A 76 5.36 -15.23 -6.33
N ASP A 77 6.24 -14.24 -6.48
CA ASP A 77 7.36 -13.98 -5.55
C ASP A 77 6.85 -13.63 -4.15
N MET A 78 5.78 -12.83 -4.07
CA MET A 78 5.19 -12.44 -2.80
C MET A 78 4.59 -13.63 -2.06
N LEU A 79 3.82 -14.48 -2.77
CA LEU A 79 3.20 -15.66 -2.17
C LEU A 79 4.23 -16.71 -1.76
N ALA A 80 5.28 -16.90 -2.57
CA ALA A 80 6.39 -17.78 -2.22
C ALA A 80 7.09 -17.28 -0.95
N PHE A 81 7.41 -15.99 -0.88
CA PHE A 81 8.08 -15.35 0.26
C PHE A 81 7.26 -15.45 1.56
N THR A 82 5.98 -15.09 1.53
CA THR A 82 5.11 -15.11 2.72
C THR A 82 4.64 -16.50 3.09
N GLY A 83 4.70 -17.45 2.16
CA GLY A 83 4.19 -18.81 2.34
C GLY A 83 2.69 -18.91 2.52
N CYS A 84 1.95 -17.92 2.04
CA CYS A 84 0.50 -17.87 2.12
C CYS A 84 -0.13 -18.71 1.00
N THR A 85 -1.04 -19.59 1.40
CA THR A 85 -1.59 -20.65 0.53
C THR A 85 -3.11 -20.65 0.43
N LYS A 86 -3.78 -19.61 0.97
CA LYS A 86 -5.24 -19.50 0.92
C LYS A 86 -5.72 -19.51 -0.53
N GLU A 87 -6.69 -20.39 -0.82
CA GLU A 87 -7.28 -20.61 -2.14
C GLU A 87 -6.31 -21.20 -3.19
N LEU A 88 -5.10 -21.64 -2.79
CA LEU A 88 -4.18 -22.35 -3.67
C LEU A 88 -4.44 -23.86 -3.65
N ASN A 89 -4.26 -24.51 -4.79
CA ASN A 89 -4.28 -25.97 -4.89
C ASN A 89 -2.90 -26.57 -4.54
N LYS A 90 -2.83 -27.89 -4.37
CA LYS A 90 -1.60 -28.58 -3.96
C LYS A 90 -0.41 -28.30 -4.89
N GLN A 91 -0.62 -28.31 -6.21
CA GLN A 91 0.44 -28.04 -7.19
C GLN A 91 0.97 -26.60 -7.06
N GLU A 92 0.07 -25.62 -6.90
CA GLU A 92 0.45 -24.22 -6.67
C GLU A 92 1.27 -24.07 -5.37
N VAL A 93 0.87 -24.78 -4.31
CA VAL A 93 1.59 -24.76 -3.02
C VAL A 93 2.98 -25.37 -3.14
N ASP A 94 3.11 -26.50 -3.82
CA ASP A 94 4.39 -27.20 -4.01
C ASP A 94 5.36 -26.35 -4.86
N GLU A 95 4.85 -25.68 -5.90
CA GLU A 95 5.61 -24.75 -6.73
C GLU A 95 6.16 -23.56 -5.93
N LEU A 96 5.29 -22.86 -5.19
CA LEU A 96 5.69 -21.70 -4.37
C LEU A 96 6.65 -22.09 -3.24
N THR A 97 6.45 -23.28 -2.65
CA THR A 97 7.35 -23.82 -1.64
C THR A 97 8.72 -24.10 -2.24
N SER A 98 8.78 -24.74 -3.42
CA SER A 98 10.05 -25.01 -4.11
C SER A 98 10.80 -23.72 -4.43
N MET A 99 10.10 -22.70 -4.94
CA MET A 99 10.67 -21.37 -5.18
C MET A 99 11.21 -20.74 -3.88
N ARG A 100 10.48 -20.85 -2.77
CA ARG A 100 10.94 -20.32 -1.47
C ARG A 100 12.23 -20.99 -1.01
N TYR A 101 12.35 -22.30 -1.14
CA TYR A 101 13.55 -23.04 -0.74
C TYR A 101 14.75 -22.75 -1.66
N ALA A 102 14.51 -22.57 -2.96
CA ALA A 102 15.55 -22.26 -3.93
C ALA A 102 16.21 -20.88 -3.74
N CYS A 103 15.53 -19.93 -3.08
CA CYS A 103 16.03 -18.56 -2.88
C CYS A 103 16.96 -18.44 -1.65
N PRO A 104 18.29 -18.27 -1.77
CA PRO A 104 19.21 -18.40 -0.62
C PRO A 104 19.05 -17.30 0.44
N TRP A 105 18.63 -16.09 0.06
CA TRP A 105 18.54 -14.94 0.96
C TRP A 105 17.23 -14.86 1.76
N TRP A 106 16.23 -15.69 1.46
CA TRP A 106 15.01 -15.79 2.27
C TRP A 106 15.24 -16.70 3.48
N LYS A 107 15.34 -16.11 4.66
CA LYS A 107 15.71 -16.81 5.91
C LYS A 107 14.63 -17.78 6.40
N GLU A 108 13.36 -17.38 6.35
CA GLU A 108 12.23 -18.20 6.80
C GLU A 108 11.82 -19.18 5.71
N LYS A 109 12.01 -20.49 5.92
CA LYS A 109 11.69 -21.54 4.93
C LYS A 109 10.44 -22.34 5.26
N LYS A 110 10.29 -22.72 6.53
CA LYS A 110 9.13 -23.44 7.05
C LYS A 110 8.16 -22.41 7.62
N ILE A 111 6.99 -22.28 6.99
CA ILE A 111 6.01 -21.25 7.32
C ILE A 111 4.65 -21.92 7.56
N ASN A 112 3.99 -21.56 8.66
CA ASN A 112 2.59 -21.90 8.89
C ASN A 112 1.69 -20.85 8.20
N SER A 113 1.23 -21.19 7.00
CA SER A 113 0.36 -20.34 6.17
C SER A 113 -0.90 -19.88 6.91
N THR A 114 -1.56 -20.78 7.63
CA THR A 114 -2.80 -20.49 8.37
C THR A 114 -2.54 -19.44 9.44
N GLN A 115 -1.50 -19.65 10.26
CA GLN A 115 -1.13 -18.71 11.31
C GLN A 115 -0.75 -17.32 10.75
N LYS A 116 0.09 -17.27 9.69
CA LYS A 116 0.44 -15.99 9.04
C LYS A 116 -0.79 -15.25 8.53
N ARG A 117 -1.79 -15.96 7.98
CA ARG A 117 -3.04 -15.35 7.53
C ARG A 117 -3.85 -14.81 8.70
N GLU A 118 -4.01 -15.58 9.78
CA GLU A 118 -4.72 -15.16 11.00
C GLU A 118 -4.06 -13.94 11.67
N GLU A 119 -2.74 -13.82 11.58
CA GLU A 119 -1.98 -12.65 12.07
C GLU A 119 -2.05 -11.44 11.11
N GLY A 120 -2.70 -11.57 9.95
CA GLY A 120 -2.79 -10.52 8.93
C GLY A 120 -1.47 -10.27 8.19
N LEU A 121 -0.56 -11.24 8.17
CA LEU A 121 0.76 -11.17 7.52
C LEU A 121 0.76 -11.71 6.08
N CYS A 122 -0.38 -12.19 5.60
CA CYS A 122 -0.59 -12.62 4.22
C CYS A 122 -1.16 -11.50 3.34
N PRO A 123 -0.80 -11.45 2.05
CA PRO A 123 -1.60 -10.73 1.06
C PRO A 123 -3.02 -11.28 1.03
N MET A 124 -4.02 -10.39 0.99
CA MET A 124 -5.40 -10.81 0.81
C MET A 124 -5.60 -11.39 -0.60
N THR A 125 -6.42 -12.43 -0.73
CA THR A 125 -6.77 -12.95 -2.06
C THR A 125 -7.65 -11.93 -2.81
N PRO A 126 -7.68 -11.93 -4.16
CA PRO A 126 -8.51 -10.96 -4.88
C PRO A 126 -10.00 -11.03 -4.51
N GLY A 127 -10.51 -12.23 -4.18
CA GLY A 127 -11.89 -12.39 -3.68
C GLY A 127 -12.09 -11.83 -2.27
N GLU A 128 -11.12 -11.98 -1.37
CA GLU A 128 -11.17 -11.36 -0.04
C GLU A 128 -11.13 -9.83 -0.14
N VAL A 129 -10.33 -9.28 -1.05
CA VAL A 129 -10.30 -7.83 -1.33
C VAL A 129 -11.64 -7.35 -1.86
N GLY A 130 -12.23 -8.04 -2.85
CA GLY A 130 -13.53 -7.66 -3.41
C GLY A 130 -14.64 -7.66 -2.36
N LEU A 131 -14.67 -8.68 -1.50
CA LEU A 131 -15.62 -8.77 -0.40
C LEU A 131 -15.42 -7.64 0.63
N ALA A 132 -14.18 -7.31 0.98
CA ALA A 132 -13.87 -6.23 1.92
C ALA A 132 -14.26 -4.85 1.37
N LEU A 133 -13.97 -4.56 0.10
CA LEU A 133 -14.36 -3.29 -0.53
C LEU A 133 -15.89 -3.16 -0.62
N LYS A 134 -16.60 -4.24 -0.96
CA LYS A 134 -18.08 -4.24 -0.96
C LYS A 134 -18.64 -3.96 0.44
N ALA A 135 -18.02 -4.55 1.47
CA ALA A 135 -18.41 -4.31 2.86
C ALA A 135 -18.16 -2.87 3.34
N LEU A 136 -17.27 -2.13 2.65
CA LEU A 136 -17.00 -0.70 2.88
C LEU A 136 -17.86 0.24 2.00
N ASP A 137 -18.92 -0.28 1.37
CA ASP A 137 -19.81 0.46 0.46
C ASP A 137 -19.12 1.05 -0.77
N ILE A 138 -18.02 0.45 -1.22
CA ILE A 138 -17.43 0.84 -2.50
C ILE A 138 -18.34 0.36 -3.63
N ASP A 139 -18.83 1.33 -4.41
CA ASP A 139 -19.75 1.13 -5.53
C ASP A 139 -19.27 -0.01 -6.46
N PRO A 140 -20.03 -1.11 -6.60
CA PRO A 140 -19.69 -2.22 -7.50
C PRO A 140 -19.41 -1.80 -8.94
N GLU A 141 -20.02 -0.72 -9.42
CA GLU A 141 -19.85 -0.24 -10.79
C GLU A 141 -18.60 0.61 -10.99
N ILE A 142 -17.89 0.99 -9.92
CA ILE A 142 -16.67 1.78 -10.01
C ILE A 142 -15.64 1.08 -10.90
N GLN A 143 -14.96 1.85 -11.75
CA GLN A 143 -13.83 1.32 -12.48
C GLN A 143 -12.67 1.04 -11.52
N VAL A 144 -12.15 -0.20 -11.56
CA VAL A 144 -11.00 -0.61 -10.74
C VAL A 144 -9.77 -0.78 -11.62
N TYR A 145 -8.80 0.11 -11.45
CA TYR A 145 -7.46 -0.02 -12.02
C TYR A 145 -6.59 -0.92 -11.13
N ILE A 146 -6.12 -2.05 -11.68
CA ILE A 146 -5.22 -2.98 -10.99
C ILE A 146 -3.78 -2.51 -11.16
N ALA A 147 -3.22 -1.97 -10.08
CA ALA A 147 -1.82 -1.58 -9.95
C ALA A 147 -1.00 -2.77 -9.42
N ALA A 148 -0.58 -3.68 -10.30
CA ALA A 148 0.15 -4.88 -9.91
C ALA A 148 1.08 -5.38 -11.02
N GLY A 149 2.01 -6.26 -10.63
CA GLY A 149 2.68 -7.17 -11.56
C GLY A 149 1.74 -8.30 -12.02
N GLU A 150 2.33 -9.39 -12.51
CA GLU A 150 1.57 -10.57 -12.90
C GLU A 150 0.92 -11.24 -11.68
N ILE A 151 -0.42 -11.26 -11.66
CA ILE A 151 -1.20 -11.93 -10.61
C ILE A 151 -1.05 -13.45 -10.76
N TYR A 152 -0.64 -14.10 -9.68
CA TYR A 152 -0.47 -15.55 -9.66
C TYR A 152 -1.82 -16.26 -9.86
N GLY A 153 -1.89 -17.19 -10.81
CA GLY A 153 -3.14 -17.81 -11.24
C GLY A 153 -3.95 -16.99 -12.26
N LYS A 154 -3.47 -15.80 -12.67
CA LYS A 154 -4.03 -14.99 -13.78
C LYS A 154 -5.55 -14.75 -13.63
N GLU A 155 -6.30 -14.88 -14.72
CA GLU A 155 -7.74 -14.60 -14.77
C GLU A 155 -8.54 -15.46 -13.79
N LYS A 156 -8.20 -16.74 -13.62
CA LYS A 156 -8.84 -17.63 -12.62
C LYS A 156 -8.80 -17.01 -11.22
N ARG A 157 -7.68 -16.37 -10.86
CA ARG A 157 -7.53 -15.74 -9.55
C ARG A 157 -8.28 -14.41 -9.46
N LEU A 158 -8.39 -13.67 -10.57
CA LEU A 158 -9.12 -12.40 -10.65
C LEU A 158 -10.65 -12.57 -10.69
N GLU A 159 -11.18 -13.73 -11.05
CA GLU A 159 -12.62 -14.02 -11.02
C GLU A 159 -13.26 -13.68 -9.67
N GLY A 160 -12.59 -14.00 -8.57
CA GLY A 160 -13.08 -13.69 -7.23
C GLY A 160 -13.25 -12.18 -6.97
N LEU A 161 -12.38 -11.34 -7.54
CA LEU A 161 -12.53 -9.88 -7.47
C LEU A 161 -13.59 -9.39 -8.45
N ARG A 162 -13.61 -9.95 -9.66
CA ARG A 162 -14.51 -9.57 -10.75
C ARG A 162 -15.98 -9.84 -10.42
N ALA A 163 -16.26 -10.84 -9.57
CA ALA A 163 -17.59 -11.11 -9.05
C ALA A 163 -18.17 -9.95 -8.22
N PHE A 164 -17.34 -9.06 -7.68
CA PHE A 164 -17.74 -7.86 -6.95
C PHE A 164 -17.61 -6.59 -7.78
N TYR A 165 -16.59 -6.52 -8.64
CA TYR A 165 -16.26 -5.35 -9.47
C TYR A 165 -16.03 -5.80 -10.92
N PRO A 166 -17.04 -5.75 -11.80
CA PRO A 166 -16.91 -6.21 -13.18
C PRO A 166 -15.96 -5.35 -14.02
N ASN A 167 -15.83 -4.06 -13.68
CA ASN A 167 -15.08 -3.05 -14.45
C ASN A 167 -13.58 -3.02 -14.13
N LEU A 168 -12.92 -4.18 -14.20
CA LEU A 168 -11.47 -4.31 -13.95
C LEU A 168 -10.65 -3.92 -15.18
N VAL A 169 -9.67 -3.04 -14.98
CA VAL A 169 -8.73 -2.61 -16.03
C VAL A 169 -7.29 -2.57 -15.51
N LYS A 170 -6.34 -2.69 -16.42
CA LYS A 170 -4.90 -2.54 -16.17
C LYS A 170 -4.24 -1.75 -17.30
N LYS A 171 -3.05 -1.21 -17.08
CA LYS A 171 -2.30 -0.44 -18.09
C LYS A 171 -2.16 -1.18 -19.43
N GLU A 172 -1.97 -2.51 -19.39
CA GLU A 172 -1.86 -3.38 -20.56
C GLU A 172 -3.18 -3.53 -21.34
N THR A 173 -4.33 -3.28 -20.71
CA THR A 173 -5.65 -3.29 -21.38
C THR A 173 -6.08 -1.91 -21.84
N LEU A 174 -5.51 -0.85 -21.27
CA LEU A 174 -5.88 0.53 -21.56
C LEU A 174 -5.03 1.15 -22.67
N LEU A 175 -3.80 0.66 -22.84
CA LEU A 175 -2.85 1.17 -23.82
C LEU A 175 -2.51 0.11 -24.87
N PRO A 176 -2.24 0.53 -26.12
CA PRO A 176 -1.69 -0.37 -27.13
C PRO A 176 -0.29 -0.84 -26.73
N SER A 177 0.10 -2.04 -27.15
CA SER A 177 1.42 -2.62 -26.85
C SER A 177 2.59 -1.74 -27.29
N SER A 178 2.41 -0.91 -28.32
CA SER A 178 3.41 0.06 -28.79
C SER A 178 3.73 1.13 -27.73
N ASP A 179 2.74 1.59 -26.97
CA ASP A 179 2.91 2.62 -25.93
C ASP A 179 3.68 2.08 -24.73
N LEU A 180 3.59 0.77 -24.49
CA LEU A 180 4.29 0.09 -23.40
C LEU A 180 5.63 -0.51 -23.84
N GLY A 181 5.96 -0.47 -25.15
CA GLY A 181 7.09 -1.19 -25.73
C GLY A 181 8.44 -0.88 -25.06
N GLU A 182 8.69 0.37 -24.69
CA GLU A 182 9.95 0.82 -24.09
C GLU A 182 10.06 0.55 -22.58
N ILE A 183 8.96 0.12 -21.94
CA ILE A 183 8.88 -0.07 -20.48
C ILE A 183 8.45 -1.47 -20.07
N LYS A 184 7.83 -2.25 -20.96
CA LYS A 184 7.23 -3.57 -20.64
C LYS A 184 8.22 -4.56 -20.03
N ASP A 185 9.48 -4.51 -20.45
CA ASP A 185 10.55 -5.42 -19.99
C ASP A 185 11.26 -4.88 -18.73
N HIS A 186 10.79 -3.76 -18.19
CA HIS A 186 11.35 -3.09 -17.02
C HIS A 186 10.29 -2.95 -15.93
N SER A 187 10.24 -3.91 -15.00
CA SER A 187 9.25 -3.96 -13.93
C SER A 187 9.18 -2.68 -13.09
N ASN A 188 10.32 -2.03 -12.84
CA ASN A 188 10.40 -0.74 -12.14
C ASN A 188 9.74 0.42 -12.92
N ARG A 189 9.86 0.44 -14.26
CA ARG A 189 9.21 1.44 -15.11
C ARG A 189 7.70 1.19 -15.20
N MET A 190 7.27 -0.06 -15.24
CA MET A 190 5.85 -0.44 -15.16
C MET A 190 5.24 -0.01 -13.82
N ALA A 191 5.95 -0.23 -12.71
CA ALA A 191 5.53 0.21 -11.39
C ALA A 191 5.48 1.75 -11.26
N ALA A 192 6.32 2.49 -11.97
CA ALA A 192 6.26 3.95 -12.02
C ALA A 192 4.94 4.46 -12.63
N VAL A 193 4.44 3.79 -13.67
CA VAL A 193 3.11 4.09 -14.25
C VAL A 193 2.01 3.81 -13.23
N ASP A 194 2.07 2.66 -12.55
CA ASP A 194 1.13 2.30 -11.49
C ASP A 194 1.12 3.33 -10.36
N TYR A 195 2.28 3.90 -10.02
CA TYR A 195 2.40 4.95 -9.02
C TYR A 195 1.65 6.21 -9.43
N ILE A 196 1.90 6.70 -10.65
CA ILE A 196 1.24 7.90 -11.19
C ILE A 196 -0.28 7.72 -11.18
N VAL A 197 -0.77 6.57 -11.66
CA VAL A 197 -2.20 6.26 -11.71
C VAL A 197 -2.80 6.18 -10.29
N SER A 198 -2.08 5.57 -9.35
CA SER A 198 -2.52 5.45 -7.95
C SER A 198 -2.57 6.80 -7.21
N LEU A 199 -1.71 7.76 -7.54
CA LEU A 199 -1.81 9.13 -7.00
C LEU A 199 -2.99 9.91 -7.57
N ALA A 200 -3.33 9.61 -8.83
CA ALA A 200 -4.39 10.29 -9.55
C ALA A 200 -5.79 9.73 -9.26
N SER A 201 -5.91 8.53 -8.69
CA SER A 201 -7.20 7.88 -8.39
C SER A 201 -7.98 8.59 -7.29
N ASP A 202 -9.30 8.40 -7.28
CA ASP A 202 -10.18 8.93 -6.23
C ASP A 202 -10.01 8.12 -4.95
N ILE A 203 -9.91 6.80 -5.09
CA ILE A 203 -9.69 5.86 -4.01
C ILE A 203 -8.42 5.06 -4.31
N PHE A 204 -7.55 4.91 -3.32
CA PHE A 204 -6.44 3.98 -3.37
C PHE A 204 -6.61 2.92 -2.30
N ALA A 205 -6.43 1.64 -2.64
CA ALA A 205 -6.49 0.54 -1.69
C ALA A 205 -5.36 -0.45 -1.98
N PRO A 206 -4.41 -0.68 -1.06
CA PRO A 206 -3.45 -1.77 -1.17
C PRO A 206 -3.99 -3.06 -0.52
N SER A 207 -3.78 -4.21 -1.17
CA SER A 207 -4.12 -5.53 -0.61
C SER A 207 -3.03 -6.08 0.34
N TYR A 208 -1.85 -5.46 0.31
CA TYR A 208 -0.74 -5.79 1.18
C TYR A 208 0.19 -4.58 1.40
N ASP A 209 0.73 -4.47 2.61
CA ASP A 209 1.83 -3.58 2.95
C ASP A 209 3.05 -3.86 2.08
N GLY A 210 3.64 -2.80 1.55
CA GLY A 210 4.87 -2.87 0.78
C GLY A 210 5.38 -1.47 0.52
N ASN A 211 6.61 -1.35 0.03
CA ASN A 211 7.22 -0.04 -0.21
C ASN A 211 6.36 0.82 -1.14
N MET A 212 5.84 0.23 -2.22
CA MET A 212 4.94 0.92 -3.15
C MET A 212 3.68 1.47 -2.45
N ALA A 213 2.98 0.63 -1.69
CA ALA A 213 1.79 1.03 -0.94
C ALA A 213 2.12 2.18 0.03
N LYS A 214 3.23 2.08 0.78
CA LYS A 214 3.67 3.08 1.75
C LYS A 214 4.00 4.43 1.11
N VAL A 215 4.73 4.43 -0.01
CA VAL A 215 5.10 5.67 -0.73
C VAL A 215 3.85 6.33 -1.33
N VAL A 216 2.95 5.56 -1.94
CA VAL A 216 1.70 6.10 -2.49
C VAL A 216 0.83 6.68 -1.37
N GLU A 217 0.67 5.97 -0.26
CA GLU A 217 -0.14 6.41 0.88
C GLU A 217 0.37 7.74 1.45
N GLY A 218 1.68 7.86 1.72
CA GLY A 218 2.25 9.10 2.23
C GLY A 218 2.22 10.26 1.25
N HIS A 219 2.38 9.99 -0.05
CA HIS A 219 2.23 11.04 -1.06
C HIS A 219 0.75 11.47 -1.21
N ARG A 220 -0.20 10.54 -1.12
CA ARG A 220 -1.64 10.87 -1.10
C ARG A 220 -2.02 11.72 0.13
N ARG A 221 -1.37 11.52 1.28
CA ARG A 221 -1.47 12.42 2.44
C ARG A 221 -0.93 13.81 2.13
N TYR A 222 0.29 13.88 1.59
CA TYR A 222 0.93 15.13 1.17
C TYR A 222 0.06 15.95 0.21
N LEU A 223 -0.66 15.29 -0.70
CA LEU A 223 -1.60 15.92 -1.64
C LEU A 223 -2.97 16.28 -1.02
N GLY A 224 -3.04 16.45 0.30
CA GLY A 224 -4.26 16.86 1.01
C GLY A 224 -5.15 15.70 1.46
N TYR A 225 -4.55 14.64 2.03
CA TYR A 225 -5.28 13.50 2.61
C TYR A 225 -6.26 12.83 1.65
N LYS A 226 -5.81 12.54 0.42
CA LYS A 226 -6.65 11.83 -0.55
C LYS A 226 -7.07 10.45 -0.02
N THR A 227 -8.33 10.09 -0.27
CA THR A 227 -8.95 8.85 0.23
C THR A 227 -8.08 7.63 -0.04
N THR A 228 -7.62 6.98 1.04
CA THR A 228 -6.74 5.82 0.96
C THR A 228 -7.20 4.78 1.98
N ILE A 229 -7.73 3.65 1.49
CA ILE A 229 -8.29 2.60 2.33
C ILE A 229 -7.16 1.66 2.74
N ARG A 230 -6.76 1.73 4.01
CA ARG A 230 -5.83 0.76 4.58
C ARG A 230 -6.61 -0.42 5.14
N LEU A 231 -6.56 -1.56 4.46
CA LEU A 231 -7.25 -2.78 4.86
C LEU A 231 -6.58 -3.40 6.09
N ASP A 232 -7.29 -3.45 7.23
CA ASP A 232 -6.83 -4.19 8.42
C ASP A 232 -7.01 -5.69 8.18
N ARG A 233 -6.00 -6.31 7.58
CA ARG A 233 -6.04 -7.71 7.15
C ARG A 233 -6.31 -8.67 8.31
N LYS A 234 -5.80 -8.38 9.51
CA LYS A 234 -5.98 -9.24 10.69
C LYS A 234 -7.46 -9.28 11.11
N VAL A 235 -8.09 -8.11 11.19
CA VAL A 235 -9.51 -7.99 11.47
C VAL A 235 -10.34 -8.59 10.32
N LEU A 236 -10.00 -8.26 9.07
CA LEU A 236 -10.74 -8.72 7.89
C LEU A 236 -10.72 -10.24 7.76
N VAL A 237 -9.58 -10.90 7.96
CA VAL A 237 -9.49 -12.37 7.93
C VAL A 237 -10.50 -13.01 8.89
N THR A 238 -10.55 -12.51 10.12
CA THR A 238 -11.48 -13.01 11.15
C THR A 238 -12.94 -12.81 10.75
N LEU A 239 -13.30 -11.61 10.26
CA LEU A 239 -14.66 -11.28 9.86
C LEU A 239 -15.09 -12.06 8.61
N ILE A 240 -14.21 -12.18 7.62
CA ILE A 240 -14.45 -12.90 6.38
C ILE A 240 -14.69 -14.39 6.66
N ASP A 241 -13.90 -15.01 7.53
CA ASP A 241 -14.06 -16.43 7.84
C ASP A 241 -15.37 -16.69 8.61
N LYS A 242 -15.78 -15.79 9.52
CA LYS A 242 -17.10 -15.86 10.18
C LYS A 242 -18.25 -15.73 9.18
N TYR A 243 -18.17 -14.77 8.27
CA TYR A 243 -19.17 -14.58 7.22
C TYR A 243 -19.25 -15.80 6.28
N LYS A 244 -18.11 -16.26 5.73
CA LYS A 244 -18.04 -17.40 4.81
C LYS A 244 -18.48 -18.72 5.46
N SER A 245 -18.35 -18.87 6.79
CA SER A 245 -18.82 -20.05 7.52
C SER A 245 -20.29 -19.97 7.96
N GLY A 246 -21.01 -18.91 7.59
CA GLY A 246 -22.42 -18.72 7.95
C GLY A 246 -22.65 -18.31 9.41
N LYS A 247 -21.58 -17.99 10.16
CA LYS A 247 -21.65 -17.58 11.56
C LYS A 247 -21.97 -16.09 11.74
N MET A 248 -22.05 -15.34 10.65
CA MET A 248 -22.27 -13.89 10.64
C MET A 248 -23.10 -13.51 9.41
N ARG A 249 -24.13 -12.68 9.60
CA ARG A 249 -24.95 -12.15 8.50
C ARG A 249 -24.22 -11.02 7.75
N TRP A 250 -24.68 -10.71 6.53
CA TRP A 250 -24.11 -9.62 5.72
C TRP A 250 -24.11 -8.27 6.46
N ASP A 251 -25.24 -7.87 7.05
CA ASP A 251 -25.39 -6.57 7.71
C ASP A 251 -24.38 -6.43 8.87
N GLU A 252 -24.26 -7.48 9.70
CA GLU A 252 -23.30 -7.55 10.81
C GLU A 252 -21.84 -7.53 10.31
N PHE A 253 -21.55 -8.24 9.22
CA PHE A 253 -20.23 -8.25 8.59
C PHE A 253 -19.85 -6.86 8.07
N SER A 254 -20.72 -6.23 7.28
CA SER A 254 -20.47 -4.89 6.72
C SER A 254 -20.30 -3.85 7.81
N ASP A 255 -21.16 -3.84 8.83
CA ASP A 255 -21.06 -2.90 9.95
C ASP A 255 -19.77 -3.09 10.74
N SER A 256 -19.36 -4.35 10.98
CA SER A 256 -18.10 -4.66 11.67
C SER A 256 -16.88 -4.20 10.88
N VAL A 257 -16.88 -4.42 9.55
CA VAL A 257 -15.82 -3.96 8.65
C VAL A 257 -15.73 -2.43 8.65
N LYS A 258 -16.85 -1.73 8.47
CA LYS A 258 -16.92 -0.25 8.51
C LYS A 258 -16.45 0.30 9.84
N LYS A 259 -16.86 -0.32 10.96
CA LYS A 259 -16.44 0.08 12.30
C LYS A 259 -14.92 -0.05 12.47
N ALA A 260 -14.32 -1.14 12.01
CA ALA A 260 -12.88 -1.36 12.08
C ALA A 260 -12.06 -0.39 11.21
N HIS A 261 -12.64 0.09 10.10
CA HIS A 261 -11.92 0.92 9.11
C HIS A 261 -12.23 2.43 9.19
N ARG A 262 -13.02 2.89 10.18
CA ARG A 262 -13.44 4.29 10.29
C ARG A 262 -12.27 5.30 10.27
N GLY A 263 -11.13 4.94 10.86
CA GLY A 263 -9.90 5.75 10.89
C GLY A 263 -8.87 5.38 9.83
N LEU A 264 -9.18 4.47 8.90
CA LEU A 264 -8.24 3.88 7.96
C LEU A 264 -8.49 4.37 6.51
N MET A 265 -8.90 5.63 6.37
CA MET A 265 -9.38 6.21 5.10
C MET A 265 -8.47 7.31 4.53
N GLY A 266 -7.17 7.30 4.87
CA GLY A 266 -6.18 8.24 4.34
C GLY A 266 -6.02 9.52 5.18
N GLY A 267 -6.59 9.52 6.38
CA GLY A 267 -6.44 10.61 7.33
C GLY A 267 -5.04 10.74 7.95
N PRO A 268 -4.86 11.74 8.82
CA PRO A 268 -3.66 11.95 9.60
C PRO A 268 -3.31 10.73 10.46
N VAL A 269 -2.03 10.42 10.53
CA VAL A 269 -1.47 9.39 11.39
C VAL A 269 -0.20 9.95 12.01
N GLU A 270 0.24 9.39 13.13
CA GLU A 270 1.55 9.69 13.69
C GLU A 270 2.51 8.58 13.26
N ARG A 271 3.71 8.94 12.79
CA ARG A 271 4.76 7.97 12.51
C ARG A 271 5.15 7.19 13.77
N LEU A 272 5.30 5.88 13.65
CA LEU A 272 5.86 5.05 14.72
C LEU A 272 7.32 5.46 14.99
N LYS A 273 7.58 5.96 16.20
CA LYS A 273 8.90 6.33 16.71
C LYS A 273 9.34 5.29 17.73
N ILE A 274 10.54 4.76 17.58
CA ILE A 274 11.09 3.74 18.48
C ILE A 274 12.49 4.19 18.89
N PRO A 275 12.63 4.79 20.09
CA PRO A 275 13.90 5.31 20.57
C PRO A 275 15.01 4.27 20.49
N GLY A 276 16.16 4.66 19.93
CA GLY A 276 17.32 3.79 19.74
C GLY A 276 17.19 2.74 18.64
N LYS A 277 16.06 2.64 17.93
CA LYS A 277 15.81 1.64 16.88
C LYS A 277 15.28 2.26 15.58
N PRO A 278 16.04 3.17 14.92
CA PRO A 278 15.60 3.89 13.72
C PRO A 278 15.19 2.98 12.53
N LYS A 279 15.65 1.73 12.51
CA LYS A 279 15.26 0.72 11.51
C LYS A 279 13.86 0.16 11.71
N GLU A 280 13.36 0.15 12.94
CA GLU A 280 12.02 -0.35 13.29
C GLU A 280 10.96 0.76 13.22
N GLU A 281 11.38 2.02 13.04
CA GLU A 281 10.50 3.17 12.85
C GLU A 281 9.83 3.19 11.47
N ASP A 282 8.75 3.96 11.36
CA ASP A 282 8.14 4.26 10.07
C ASP A 282 9.06 5.10 9.18
N TYR A 283 9.01 4.83 7.88
CA TYR A 283 9.71 5.65 6.91
C TYR A 283 9.12 7.07 6.89
N PHE A 284 9.96 8.10 6.79
CA PHE A 284 9.50 9.48 6.58
C PHE A 284 8.48 9.61 5.45
N TYR A 285 8.71 8.95 4.31
CA TYR A 285 7.84 9.08 3.15
C TYR A 285 6.44 8.47 3.34
N LEU A 286 6.21 7.68 4.41
CA LEU A 286 4.90 7.10 4.71
C LEU A 286 3.94 8.14 5.31
N ASP A 287 4.48 9.10 6.06
CA ASP A 287 3.70 10.14 6.70
C ASP A 287 4.54 11.40 6.93
N PRO A 288 4.38 12.43 6.08
CA PRO A 288 5.16 13.66 6.15
C PRO A 288 4.46 14.73 7.03
N GLU A 289 4.15 14.36 8.28
CA GLU A 289 3.39 15.18 9.24
C GLU A 289 3.88 16.64 9.32
N GLU A 290 5.19 16.88 9.22
CA GLU A 290 5.80 18.21 9.33
C GLU A 290 5.42 19.18 8.19
N CYS A 291 4.84 18.66 7.12
CA CYS A 291 4.48 19.41 5.91
C CYS A 291 2.97 19.46 5.67
N LEU A 292 2.21 18.81 6.54
CA LEU A 292 0.77 18.82 6.51
C LEU A 292 0.25 19.94 7.42
N PRO A 293 -0.95 20.47 7.17
CA PRO A 293 -1.59 21.41 8.08
C PRO A 293 -1.65 20.81 9.48
N LYS A 294 -1.17 21.54 10.50
CA LYS A 294 -1.28 21.10 11.89
C LYS A 294 -2.76 20.93 12.23
N MET A 295 -3.15 19.73 12.68
CA MET A 295 -4.49 19.54 13.23
C MET A 295 -4.58 20.36 14.51
N TYR A 296 -5.39 21.42 14.51
CA TYR A 296 -5.83 22.00 15.77
C TYR A 296 -6.71 20.96 16.46
N PRO A 297 -6.45 20.60 17.72
CA PRO A 297 -7.36 19.72 18.45
C PRO A 297 -8.73 20.40 18.45
N SER A 298 -9.74 19.69 17.93
CA SER A 298 -11.13 20.10 18.07
C SER A 298 -11.36 20.35 19.56
N SER A 299 -11.74 21.58 19.91
CA SER A 299 -12.09 21.97 21.27
C SER A 299 -13.07 20.95 21.85
N GLN A 300 -12.57 19.99 22.62
CA GLN A 300 -13.41 19.13 23.43
C GLN A 300 -14.19 20.07 24.35
N GLY A 301 -15.52 19.97 24.25
CA GLY A 301 -16.44 20.88 24.90
C GLY A 301 -16.06 21.09 26.36
N LYS A 302 -15.86 22.35 26.73
CA LYS A 302 -15.84 22.78 28.13
C LYS A 302 -17.14 22.29 28.76
N ARG A 303 -17.09 21.19 29.53
CA ARG A 303 -18.12 20.87 30.50
C ARG A 303 -18.13 22.03 31.50
N SER A 304 -19.20 22.81 31.44
CA SER A 304 -19.50 23.80 32.46
C SER A 304 -19.97 23.06 33.70
N ASP A 305 -19.12 22.98 34.71
CA ASP A 305 -19.53 22.60 36.06
C ASP A 305 -20.40 23.74 36.63
N LYS A 306 -21.71 23.65 36.40
CA LYS A 306 -22.70 24.31 37.26
C LYS A 306 -22.81 23.49 38.54
N LYS A 307 -22.05 23.88 39.57
CA LYS A 307 -22.35 23.47 40.96
C LYS A 307 -23.72 24.03 41.35
N LYS A 308 -24.68 23.14 41.59
CA LYS A 308 -25.85 23.36 42.44
C LYS A 308 -25.60 22.60 43.74
N HIS A 309 -25.42 23.37 44.81
CA HIS A 309 -25.81 23.19 46.22
C HIS A 309 -24.80 23.89 47.11
#